data_AF-A0A920MND1-F1
#
_entry.id   AF-A0A920MND1-F1
#
_cell.length_a   1.000
_cell.length_b   1.000
_cell.length_c   1.000
_cell.angle_alpha   90.00
_cell.angle_beta   90.00
_cell.angle_gamma   90.00
#
_symmetry.space_group_name_H-M   'P 1'
#
loop_
_entity.id
_entity.type
_entity.pdbx_description
1 polymer ?
#
loop_
_entity_poly.entity_id
_entity_poly.type
_entity_poly.pdbx_seq_one_letter_code
_entity_poly.pdbx_strand_id
1 'polypeptide(L)'
;MFDYIFTIGCFDKLHKGHIKLLQTMQKQTTKIIVGLHDNNSIEKLKNISDIDSYENRKKNLLEYVYDVFIIADVDPTKAIQEYILKHFCKENNHGLEPIVIGPSKNNTKVIKNDFTGDLFFIQKYHDTFKYSCKDNKITVTRTDKNCGWGQKLLGYKQNWCFMRADDNIKFPAIHYVESIMPIQYLPYSNEISATKLRDFKNDKVGLMNYLLQKVVSILEENNIPYYLDCGTLLGCIRENALMKKDTDIDITTHLSCWDKLNSIDFSKYELKRKRTYNYFPNPKKPAGNMISVYTKYGGFFCDIYTNPAFPKLDKKILNGRMYNIPLNSQLYLTQLYGNWKVPQKKHAKTEYHRGNGLVNSEYFEYWDKNFEIFECKI
;
A
#
# COMPACT_ATOMS: atom_id res chain seq x y z
N MET A 1 14.78 -9.26 -17.37
CA MET A 1 13.71 -9.46 -16.37
C MET A 1 14.27 -10.43 -15.35
N PHE A 2 14.22 -10.11 -14.06
CA PHE A 2 14.77 -10.96 -13.01
C PHE A 2 13.88 -12.17 -12.78
N ASP A 3 14.48 -13.32 -12.45
CA ASP A 3 13.74 -14.52 -12.07
C ASP A 3 12.98 -14.31 -10.76
N TYR A 4 13.61 -13.60 -9.83
CA TYR A 4 13.07 -13.27 -8.51
C TYR A 4 13.51 -11.87 -8.10
N ILE A 5 12.58 -11.11 -7.51
CA ILE A 5 12.90 -9.88 -6.79
C ILE A 5 12.56 -10.09 -5.31
N PHE A 6 13.55 -9.90 -4.44
CA PHE A 6 13.37 -9.89 -3.00
C PHE A 6 13.19 -8.47 -2.49
N THR A 7 12.33 -8.29 -1.51
CA THR A 7 12.23 -7.06 -0.72
C THR A 7 11.90 -7.43 0.72
N ILE A 8 12.14 -6.51 1.66
CA ILE A 8 11.73 -6.67 3.06
C ILE A 8 10.97 -5.44 3.52
N GLY A 9 10.12 -5.61 4.53
CA GLY A 9 9.48 -4.45 5.15
C GLY A 9 8.41 -4.78 6.17
N CYS A 10 7.85 -3.72 6.72
CA CYS A 10 6.73 -3.78 7.65
C CYS A 10 5.39 -3.94 6.91
N PHE A 11 5.22 -3.25 5.76
CA PHE A 11 4.00 -3.27 4.94
C PHE A 11 2.69 -3.08 5.74
N ASP A 12 2.74 -2.24 6.77
CA ASP A 12 1.57 -1.94 7.58
C ASP A 12 0.52 -1.17 6.80
N LYS A 13 -0.77 -1.50 7.05
CA LYS A 13 -1.95 -0.83 6.48
C LYS A 13 -1.75 -0.54 4.98
N LEU A 14 -1.46 -1.61 4.22
CA LEU A 14 -1.01 -1.60 2.82
C LEU A 14 -1.59 -0.44 1.99
N HIS A 15 -0.84 0.66 1.91
CA HIS A 15 -1.28 1.90 1.28
C HIS A 15 -0.62 2.10 -0.09
N LYS A 16 -1.04 3.16 -0.81
CA LYS A 16 -0.58 3.46 -2.18
C LYS A 16 0.95 3.46 -2.35
N GLY A 17 1.70 4.00 -1.38
CA GLY A 17 3.17 3.94 -1.41
C GLY A 17 3.72 2.51 -1.53
N HIS A 18 3.20 1.55 -0.74
CA HIS A 18 3.57 0.14 -0.87
C HIS A 18 3.13 -0.44 -2.21
N ILE A 19 1.91 -0.16 -2.65
CA ILE A 19 1.38 -0.65 -3.93
C ILE A 19 2.25 -0.14 -5.10
N LYS A 20 2.64 1.14 -5.08
CA LYS A 20 3.48 1.74 -6.11
C LYS A 20 4.88 1.12 -6.15
N LEU A 21 5.45 0.83 -4.98
CA LEU A 21 6.72 0.11 -4.85
C LEU A 21 6.61 -1.28 -5.51
N LEU A 22 5.59 -2.06 -5.13
CA LEU A 22 5.36 -3.42 -5.64
C LEU A 22 5.08 -3.41 -7.16
N GLN A 23 4.22 -2.50 -7.65
CA GLN A 23 3.97 -2.33 -9.08
C GLN A 23 5.22 -1.93 -9.88
N THR A 24 6.16 -1.20 -9.26
CA THR A 24 7.44 -0.87 -9.90
C THR A 24 8.34 -2.10 -10.01
N MET A 25 8.36 -2.95 -8.99
CA MET A 25 9.06 -4.24 -9.01
C MET A 25 8.43 -5.21 -10.04
N GLN A 26 7.10 -5.24 -10.18
CA GLN A 26 6.37 -6.10 -11.13
C GLN A 26 6.71 -5.81 -12.60
N LYS A 27 7.26 -4.63 -12.93
CA LYS A 27 7.78 -4.34 -14.28
C LYS A 27 9.04 -5.12 -14.62
N GLN A 28 9.74 -5.64 -13.62
CA GLN A 28 11.05 -6.26 -13.75
C GLN A 28 11.05 -7.75 -13.39
N THR A 29 9.95 -8.28 -12.84
CA THR A 29 9.75 -9.71 -12.57
C THR A 29 8.27 -10.04 -12.44
N THR A 30 7.93 -11.32 -12.56
CA THR A 30 6.62 -11.87 -12.16
C THR A 30 6.65 -12.50 -10.76
N LYS A 31 7.82 -12.66 -10.13
CA LYS A 31 7.99 -13.35 -8.84
C LYS A 31 8.64 -12.45 -7.79
N ILE A 32 7.82 -11.65 -7.12
CA ILE A 32 8.26 -10.84 -5.96
C ILE A 32 8.15 -11.68 -4.69
N ILE A 33 9.20 -11.73 -3.89
CA ILE A 33 9.23 -12.42 -2.60
C ILE A 33 9.46 -11.38 -1.50
N VAL A 34 8.56 -11.36 -0.51
CA VAL A 34 8.60 -10.37 0.57
C VAL A 34 8.99 -11.02 1.89
N GLY A 35 10.05 -10.51 2.52
CA GLY A 35 10.29 -10.72 3.94
C GLY A 35 9.44 -9.74 4.76
N LEU A 36 8.44 -10.25 5.48
CA LEU A 36 7.50 -9.46 6.27
C LEU A 36 7.86 -9.54 7.75
N HIS A 37 8.18 -8.41 8.36
CA HIS A 37 8.40 -8.34 9.80
C HIS A 37 7.13 -8.68 10.60
N ASP A 38 7.25 -9.48 11.64
CA ASP A 38 6.19 -9.74 12.61
C ASP A 38 5.94 -8.52 13.52
N ASN A 39 4.86 -8.54 14.29
CA ASN A 39 4.50 -7.40 15.13
C ASN A 39 5.58 -7.09 16.19
N ASN A 40 6.20 -8.13 16.77
CA ASN A 40 7.24 -7.99 17.80
C ASN A 40 8.53 -7.34 17.26
N SER A 41 9.02 -7.78 16.09
CA SER A 41 10.21 -7.20 15.46
C SER A 41 9.96 -5.77 14.99
N ILE A 42 8.75 -5.45 14.50
CA ILE A 42 8.39 -4.07 14.14
C ILE A 42 8.37 -3.17 15.38
N GLU A 43 7.78 -3.64 16.49
CA GLU A 43 7.73 -2.88 17.73
C GLU A 43 9.15 -2.54 18.22
N LYS A 44 10.07 -3.51 18.18
CA LYS A 44 11.50 -3.28 18.49
C LYS A 44 12.17 -2.31 17.52
N LEU A 45 11.91 -2.43 16.21
CA LEU A 45 12.53 -1.61 15.17
C LEU A 45 12.07 -0.16 15.18
N LYS A 46 10.78 0.07 15.45
CA LYS A 46 10.12 1.35 15.20
C LYS A 46 9.49 1.98 16.42
N ASN A 47 9.47 1.27 17.56
CA ASN A 47 8.79 1.70 18.80
C ASN A 47 7.31 2.05 18.56
N ILE A 48 6.62 1.22 17.78
CA ILE A 48 5.20 1.38 17.46
C ILE A 48 4.45 0.07 17.72
N SER A 49 3.31 0.14 18.42
CA SER A 49 2.48 -1.02 18.75
C SER A 49 1.14 -1.07 18.00
N ASP A 50 0.69 0.05 17.43
CA ASP A 50 -0.52 0.14 16.58
C ASP A 50 -0.26 -0.38 15.15
N ILE A 51 0.05 -1.67 15.01
CA ILE A 51 0.35 -2.32 13.74
C ILE A 51 -0.74 -3.34 13.45
N ASP A 52 -1.19 -3.41 12.19
CA ASP A 52 -2.03 -4.51 11.73
C ASP A 52 -1.36 -5.87 12.04
N SER A 53 -2.16 -6.90 12.29
CA SER A 53 -1.63 -8.23 12.55
C SER A 53 -0.79 -8.73 11.37
N TYR A 54 0.23 -9.53 11.66
CA TYR A 54 1.06 -10.18 10.66
C TYR A 54 0.22 -10.89 9.59
N GLU A 55 -0.82 -11.63 10.02
CA GLU A 55 -1.72 -12.34 9.10
C GLU A 55 -2.50 -11.39 8.19
N ASN A 56 -2.97 -10.24 8.69
CA ASN A 56 -3.68 -9.26 7.85
C ASN A 56 -2.74 -8.63 6.82
N ARG A 57 -1.54 -8.22 7.25
CA ARG A 57 -0.53 -7.63 6.35
C ARG A 57 -0.07 -8.63 5.29
N LYS A 58 0.14 -9.90 5.68
CA LYS A 58 0.47 -11.00 4.76
C LYS A 58 -0.63 -11.22 3.74
N LYS A 59 -1.89 -11.33 4.20
CA LYS A 59 -3.06 -11.50 3.31
C LYS A 59 -3.11 -10.39 2.26
N ASN A 60 -2.98 -9.14 2.66
CA ASN A 60 -3.04 -7.99 1.75
C ASN A 60 -1.88 -7.97 0.75
N LEU A 61 -0.70 -8.44 1.16
CA LEU A 61 0.48 -8.51 0.27
C LEU A 61 0.35 -9.58 -0.81
N LEU A 62 -0.25 -10.72 -0.51
CA LEU A 62 -0.34 -11.88 -1.40
C LEU A 62 -1.12 -11.57 -2.71
N GLU A 63 -1.87 -10.48 -2.77
CA GLU A 63 -2.49 -10.00 -4.01
C GLU A 63 -1.47 -9.46 -5.04
N TYR A 64 -0.27 -9.07 -4.60
CA TYR A 64 0.74 -8.39 -5.41
C TYR A 64 2.04 -9.17 -5.56
N VAL A 65 2.27 -10.18 -4.72
CA VAL A 65 3.56 -10.85 -4.59
C VAL A 65 3.42 -12.36 -4.69
N TYR A 66 4.50 -13.01 -5.10
CA TYR A 66 4.54 -14.45 -5.31
C TYR A 66 4.60 -15.23 -4.00
N ASP A 67 5.37 -14.74 -3.01
CA ASP A 67 5.46 -15.40 -1.70
C ASP A 67 5.85 -14.42 -0.59
N VAL A 68 5.57 -14.80 0.65
CA VAL A 68 5.85 -14.02 1.86
C VAL A 68 6.44 -14.91 2.95
N PHE A 69 7.59 -14.53 3.50
CA PHE A 69 8.20 -15.20 4.66
C PHE A 69 8.28 -14.28 5.88
N ILE A 70 8.22 -14.87 7.07
CA ILE A 70 8.23 -14.14 8.33
C ILE A 70 9.66 -13.71 8.70
N ILE A 71 9.79 -12.48 9.19
CA ILE A 71 10.98 -11.99 9.87
C ILE A 71 10.60 -11.74 11.34
N ALA A 72 11.14 -12.55 12.26
CA ALA A 72 10.85 -12.47 13.69
C ALA A 72 11.89 -11.67 14.51
N ASP A 73 12.88 -11.08 13.83
CA ASP A 73 13.97 -10.32 14.45
C ASP A 73 14.14 -8.95 13.77
N VAL A 74 14.85 -8.02 14.41
CA VAL A 74 15.24 -6.75 13.82
C VAL A 74 16.22 -6.96 12.65
N ASP A 75 17.05 -8.00 12.72
CA ASP A 75 17.94 -8.42 11.63
C ASP A 75 17.29 -9.53 10.77
N PRO A 76 16.98 -9.26 9.48
CA PRO A 76 16.34 -10.23 8.61
C PRO A 76 17.29 -11.29 8.04
N THR A 77 18.60 -11.21 8.29
CA THR A 77 19.62 -12.10 7.70
C THR A 77 19.26 -13.57 7.83
N LYS A 78 18.93 -14.01 9.05
CA LYS A 78 18.58 -15.41 9.33
C LYS A 78 17.33 -15.85 8.58
N ALA A 79 16.29 -15.01 8.54
CA ALA A 79 15.05 -15.31 7.86
C ALA A 79 15.24 -15.44 6.33
N ILE A 80 16.04 -14.56 5.73
CA ILE A 80 16.39 -14.63 4.30
C ILE A 80 17.16 -15.93 4.02
N GLN A 81 18.18 -16.25 4.83
CA GLN A 81 18.96 -17.49 4.70
C GLN A 81 18.07 -18.74 4.76
N GLU A 82 17.21 -18.84 5.78
CA GLU A 82 16.32 -19.98 5.97
C GLU A 82 15.31 -20.13 4.84
N TYR A 83 14.73 -19.03 4.38
CA TYR A 83 13.83 -19.04 3.22
C TYR A 83 14.56 -19.54 1.97
N ILE A 84 15.73 -18.98 1.67
CA ILE A 84 16.48 -19.37 0.48
C ILE A 84 16.90 -20.84 0.53
N LEU A 85 17.42 -21.30 1.67
CA LEU A 85 17.82 -22.70 1.86
C LEU A 85 16.64 -23.66 1.74
N LYS A 86 15.48 -23.29 2.29
CA LYS A 86 14.29 -24.13 2.28
C LYS A 86 13.68 -24.26 0.88
N HIS A 87 13.66 -23.16 0.13
CA HIS A 87 12.95 -23.08 -1.14
C HIS A 87 13.84 -23.34 -2.36
N PHE A 88 15.11 -22.94 -2.36
CA PHE A 88 15.96 -23.06 -3.54
C PHE A 88 17.03 -24.14 -3.43
N CYS A 89 17.39 -24.60 -2.22
CA CYS A 89 18.46 -25.59 -2.04
C CYS A 89 17.98 -27.02 -1.78
N LYS A 90 16.67 -27.28 -1.76
CA LYS A 90 16.12 -28.63 -1.70
C LYS A 90 15.86 -29.14 -3.11
N GLU A 91 16.23 -30.39 -3.38
CA GLU A 91 15.99 -31.04 -4.68
C GLU A 91 14.51 -30.88 -5.09
N ASN A 92 14.29 -30.32 -6.28
CA ASN A 92 12.99 -30.22 -6.99
C ASN A 92 11.89 -29.28 -6.45
N ASN A 93 12.20 -28.13 -5.84
CA ASN A 93 11.17 -27.11 -5.62
C ASN A 93 11.48 -25.79 -6.34
N HIS A 94 10.54 -25.31 -7.16
CA HIS A 94 10.47 -23.98 -7.80
C HIS A 94 11.17 -23.73 -9.15
N GLY A 95 11.67 -24.77 -9.84
CA GLY A 95 12.01 -24.68 -11.26
C GLY A 95 13.28 -23.88 -11.61
N LEU A 96 14.11 -23.56 -10.62
CA LEU A 96 15.49 -23.12 -10.88
C LEU A 96 16.41 -24.33 -10.88
N GLU A 97 17.08 -24.56 -12.01
CA GLU A 97 18.09 -25.61 -12.11
C GLU A 97 19.45 -25.08 -11.63
N PRO A 98 19.98 -25.56 -10.50
CA PRO A 98 21.30 -25.18 -10.05
C PRO A 98 22.37 -25.79 -10.96
N ILE A 99 23.48 -25.09 -11.10
CA ILE A 99 24.72 -25.66 -11.63
C ILE A 99 25.35 -26.51 -10.53
N VAL A 100 25.31 -27.84 -10.70
CA VAL A 100 25.86 -28.78 -9.73
C VAL A 100 27.38 -28.82 -9.84
N ILE A 101 28.07 -28.16 -8.90
CA ILE A 101 29.53 -28.25 -8.78
C ILE A 101 29.92 -29.46 -7.95
N GLY A 102 29.19 -29.74 -6.85
CA GLY A 102 29.45 -30.89 -5.98
C GLY A 102 30.74 -30.76 -5.15
N PRO A 103 31.11 -31.80 -4.38
CA PRO A 103 32.31 -31.78 -3.52
C PRO A 103 33.62 -31.85 -4.30
N SER A 104 34.73 -31.45 -3.69
CA SER A 104 36.08 -31.56 -4.26
C SER A 104 37.09 -31.98 -3.22
N LYS A 105 38.01 -32.90 -3.57
CA LYS A 105 39.19 -33.21 -2.73
C LYS A 105 40.27 -32.12 -2.83
N ASN A 106 40.28 -31.38 -3.94
CA ASN A 106 41.27 -30.34 -4.24
C ASN A 106 40.69 -28.95 -4.01
N ASN A 107 41.55 -27.97 -3.76
CA ASN A 107 41.16 -26.55 -3.59
C ASN A 107 40.47 -25.96 -4.84
N THR A 108 40.66 -26.56 -6.02
CA THR A 108 40.01 -26.13 -7.26
C THR A 108 39.30 -27.31 -7.90
N LYS A 109 38.11 -27.04 -8.46
CA LYS A 109 37.32 -27.98 -9.25
C LYS A 109 36.93 -27.35 -10.58
N VAL A 110 37.00 -28.14 -11.64
CA VAL A 110 36.55 -27.77 -12.98
C VAL A 110 35.39 -28.68 -13.37
N ILE A 111 34.30 -28.09 -13.84
CA ILE A 111 33.16 -28.83 -14.40
C ILE A 111 32.92 -28.39 -15.85
N LYS A 112 32.45 -29.32 -16.68
CA LYS A 112 31.99 -28.99 -18.04
C LYS A 112 30.58 -28.41 -17.95
N ASN A 113 30.41 -27.17 -18.38
CA ASN A 113 29.13 -26.47 -18.40
C ASN A 113 29.24 -25.25 -19.33
N ASP A 114 28.24 -25.05 -20.18
CA ASP A 114 28.26 -24.01 -21.22
C ASP A 114 27.72 -22.65 -20.71
N PHE A 115 27.43 -22.53 -19.41
CA PHE A 115 26.94 -21.28 -18.83
C PHE A 115 27.99 -20.17 -18.89
N THR A 116 27.54 -19.00 -19.33
CA THR A 116 28.29 -17.75 -19.31
C THR A 116 27.52 -16.71 -18.50
N GLY A 117 28.21 -16.02 -17.58
CA GLY A 117 27.64 -14.99 -16.72
C GLY A 117 28.03 -15.17 -15.26
N ASP A 118 27.37 -14.40 -14.40
CA ASP A 118 27.66 -14.40 -12.97
C ASP A 118 26.92 -15.50 -12.21
N LEU A 119 27.64 -16.12 -11.28
CA LEU A 119 27.15 -17.11 -10.32
C LEU A 119 27.22 -16.57 -8.91
N PHE A 120 26.26 -17.01 -8.10
CA PHE A 120 26.37 -16.96 -6.66
C PHE A 120 26.19 -18.37 -6.08
N PHE A 121 26.73 -18.57 -4.88
CA PHE A 121 26.66 -19.86 -4.19
C PHE A 121 25.79 -19.72 -2.96
N ILE A 122 24.75 -20.54 -2.88
CA ILE A 122 24.00 -20.71 -1.64
C ILE A 122 24.58 -21.92 -0.91
N GLN A 123 25.06 -21.70 0.29
CA GLN A 123 25.56 -22.78 1.13
C GLN A 123 25.30 -22.52 2.62
N LYS A 124 25.32 -23.61 3.38
CA LYS A 124 25.15 -23.60 4.85
C LYS A 124 26.45 -23.26 5.60
N TYR A 125 27.60 -23.41 4.94
CA TYR A 125 28.92 -23.29 5.55
C TYR A 125 29.54 -21.91 5.28
N HIS A 126 30.58 -21.55 6.04
CA HIS A 126 31.30 -20.28 5.91
C HIS A 126 32.42 -20.30 4.85
N ASP A 127 32.47 -21.33 4.03
CA ASP A 127 33.46 -21.45 2.98
C ASP A 127 33.32 -20.27 2.00
N THR A 128 34.37 -19.85 1.33
CA THR A 128 34.26 -18.81 0.30
C THR A 128 34.80 -19.33 -1.01
N PHE A 129 34.23 -18.89 -2.12
CA PHE A 129 34.58 -19.39 -3.44
C PHE A 129 34.70 -18.25 -4.43
N LYS A 130 35.70 -18.35 -5.31
CA LYS A 130 35.77 -17.60 -6.57
C LYS A 130 35.52 -18.54 -7.73
N TYR A 131 35.07 -18.00 -8.86
CA TYR A 131 34.82 -18.79 -10.05
C TYR A 131 35.21 -18.05 -11.32
N SER A 132 35.30 -18.80 -12.42
CA SER A 132 35.40 -18.28 -13.78
C SER A 132 34.69 -19.21 -14.75
N CYS A 133 33.97 -18.62 -15.70
CA CYS A 133 33.25 -19.33 -16.76
C CYS A 133 33.96 -19.04 -18.09
N LYS A 134 34.67 -20.03 -18.65
CA LYS A 134 35.43 -19.92 -19.93
C LYS A 134 35.44 -21.26 -20.65
N ASP A 135 35.37 -21.23 -21.98
CA ASP A 135 35.57 -22.40 -22.84
C ASP A 135 34.73 -23.63 -22.43
N ASN A 136 33.42 -23.42 -22.19
CA ASN A 136 32.48 -24.46 -21.74
C ASN A 136 32.88 -25.15 -20.44
N LYS A 137 33.60 -24.41 -19.58
CA LYS A 137 34.04 -24.87 -18.27
C LYS A 137 33.74 -23.80 -17.23
N ILE A 138 33.32 -24.28 -16.06
CA ILE A 138 33.27 -23.47 -14.84
C ILE A 138 34.38 -23.98 -13.92
N THR A 139 35.31 -23.09 -13.59
CA THR A 139 36.37 -23.35 -12.62
C THR A 139 36.02 -22.66 -11.32
N VAL A 140 35.98 -23.42 -10.22
CA VAL A 140 35.66 -22.92 -8.88
C VAL A 140 36.82 -23.21 -7.93
N THR A 141 37.25 -22.19 -7.20
CA THR A 141 38.37 -22.27 -6.24
C THR A 141 37.90 -21.78 -4.88
N ARG A 142 38.17 -22.55 -3.83
CA ARG A 142 37.91 -22.14 -2.45
C ARG A 142 38.91 -21.05 -2.04
N THR A 143 38.46 -20.03 -1.33
CA THR A 143 39.24 -18.83 -1.00
C THR A 143 39.51 -18.66 0.48
N ASP A 144 38.75 -19.29 1.37
CA ASP A 144 38.98 -19.23 2.82
C ASP A 144 40.05 -20.22 3.29
N LYS A 145 40.28 -21.32 2.55
CA LYS A 145 41.27 -22.36 2.88
C LYS A 145 41.89 -22.97 1.62
N ASN A 146 43.12 -23.45 1.76
CA ASN A 146 43.86 -24.16 0.71
C ASN A 146 43.60 -25.67 0.71
N CYS A 147 42.34 -26.09 0.79
CA CYS A 147 41.94 -27.49 0.76
C CYS A 147 40.63 -27.69 -0.01
N GLY A 148 40.24 -28.95 -0.21
CA GLY A 148 38.95 -29.28 -0.80
C GLY A 148 37.74 -28.90 0.07
N TRP A 149 36.56 -29.33 -0.35
CA TRP A 149 35.29 -29.14 0.35
C TRP A 149 34.40 -30.37 0.21
N GLY A 150 33.68 -30.69 1.29
CA GLY A 150 32.86 -31.91 1.38
C GLY A 150 31.40 -31.71 0.97
N GLN A 151 30.93 -30.46 0.95
CA GLN A 151 29.54 -30.14 0.64
C GLN A 151 29.22 -30.26 -0.86
N LYS A 152 27.97 -30.58 -1.16
CA LYS A 152 27.41 -30.48 -2.52
C LYS A 152 27.25 -28.99 -2.86
N LEU A 153 28.29 -28.38 -3.41
CA LEU A 153 28.26 -26.97 -3.81
C LEU A 153 27.33 -26.79 -5.03
N LEU A 154 26.40 -25.85 -4.93
CA LEU A 154 25.43 -25.51 -5.96
C LEU A 154 25.62 -24.03 -6.35
N GLY A 155 25.84 -23.79 -7.64
CA GLY A 155 25.89 -22.45 -8.22
C GLY A 155 24.55 -22.06 -8.83
N TYR A 156 24.15 -20.80 -8.65
CA TYR A 156 22.93 -20.25 -9.23
C TYR A 156 23.29 -19.06 -10.10
N LYS A 157 22.59 -18.92 -11.22
CA LYS A 157 22.72 -17.74 -12.10
C LYS A 157 22.31 -16.51 -11.31
N GLN A 158 23.12 -15.46 -11.32
CA GLN A 158 22.85 -14.21 -10.59
C GLN A 158 21.79 -13.35 -11.31
N ASN A 159 20.61 -13.93 -11.54
CA ASN A 159 19.45 -13.28 -12.15
C ASN A 159 18.36 -12.95 -11.10
N TRP A 160 18.78 -12.79 -9.85
CA TRP A 160 17.95 -12.35 -8.73
C TRP A 160 18.32 -10.91 -8.39
N CYS A 161 17.40 -10.17 -7.80
CA CYS A 161 17.67 -8.82 -7.33
C CYS A 161 17.01 -8.58 -5.99
N PHE A 162 17.69 -7.84 -5.11
CA PHE A 162 17.06 -7.27 -3.94
C PHE A 162 16.65 -5.83 -4.24
N MET A 163 15.36 -5.54 -4.21
CA MET A 163 14.85 -4.19 -4.43
C MET A 163 14.32 -3.61 -3.12
N ARG A 164 14.61 -2.33 -2.92
CA ARG A 164 14.08 -1.56 -1.78
C ARG A 164 14.05 -0.08 -2.10
N ALA A 165 13.34 0.70 -1.30
CA ALA A 165 13.41 2.14 -1.42
C ALA A 165 14.77 2.70 -0.96
N ASP A 166 15.17 3.83 -1.53
CA ASP A 166 16.43 4.55 -1.28
C ASP A 166 16.47 5.34 0.04
N ASP A 167 15.38 5.33 0.82
CA ASP A 167 15.29 5.98 2.14
C ASP A 167 16.04 5.26 3.26
N ASN A 168 16.43 4.00 3.02
CA ASN A 168 17.12 3.19 4.02
C ASN A 168 18.21 2.34 3.33
N ILE A 169 19.29 3.00 2.93
CA ILE A 169 20.41 2.34 2.23
C ILE A 169 21.24 1.42 3.14
N LYS A 170 21.22 1.63 4.46
CA LYS A 170 21.98 0.84 5.46
C LYS A 170 21.03 0.01 6.31
N PHE A 171 20.88 -1.27 5.97
CA PHE A 171 19.99 -2.19 6.68
C PHE A 171 20.75 -3.43 7.17
N PRO A 172 20.28 -4.09 8.25
CA PRO A 172 21.09 -5.12 8.94
C PRO A 172 21.58 -6.26 8.04
N ALA A 173 20.78 -6.71 7.07
CA ALA A 173 21.15 -7.81 6.17
C ALA A 173 21.94 -7.41 4.91
N ILE A 174 22.40 -6.16 4.78
CA ILE A 174 23.00 -5.65 3.55
C ILE A 174 24.17 -6.52 3.05
N HIS A 175 25.12 -6.85 3.93
CA HIS A 175 26.31 -7.61 3.55
C HIS A 175 25.98 -9.03 3.09
N TYR A 176 24.99 -9.67 3.73
CA TYR A 176 24.55 -10.98 3.28
C TYR A 176 23.86 -10.90 1.92
N VAL A 177 22.96 -9.92 1.72
CA VAL A 177 22.28 -9.72 0.44
C VAL A 177 23.28 -9.43 -0.68
N GLU A 178 24.23 -8.51 -0.48
CA GLU A 178 25.29 -8.19 -1.44
C GLU A 178 26.14 -9.41 -1.83
N SER A 179 26.32 -10.35 -0.89
CA SER A 179 27.09 -11.57 -1.15
C SER A 179 26.40 -12.56 -2.10
N ILE A 180 25.08 -12.43 -2.31
CA ILE A 180 24.29 -13.40 -3.11
C ILE A 180 23.50 -12.77 -4.26
N MET A 181 23.20 -11.47 -4.23
CA MET A 181 22.45 -10.79 -5.30
C MET A 181 22.71 -9.27 -5.32
N PRO A 182 22.60 -8.62 -6.50
CA PRO A 182 22.67 -7.17 -6.60
C PRO A 182 21.51 -6.49 -5.85
N ILE A 183 21.79 -5.31 -5.29
CA ILE A 183 20.78 -4.44 -4.67
C ILE A 183 20.44 -3.31 -5.64
N GLN A 184 19.15 -3.14 -5.93
CA GLN A 184 18.64 -1.99 -6.67
C GLN A 184 17.77 -1.12 -5.77
N TYR A 185 18.15 0.15 -5.67
CA TYR A 185 17.37 1.14 -4.95
C TYR A 185 16.33 1.78 -5.87
N LEU A 186 15.10 1.85 -5.38
CA LEU A 186 13.98 2.50 -6.05
C LEU A 186 13.73 3.86 -5.38
N PRO A 187 13.37 4.90 -6.14
CA PRO A 187 13.08 6.21 -5.57
C PRO A 187 12.00 6.09 -4.49
N TYR A 188 12.31 6.52 -3.28
CA TYR A 188 11.34 6.54 -2.21
C TYR A 188 10.22 7.53 -2.54
N SER A 189 9.00 7.03 -2.69
CA SER A 189 7.84 7.90 -2.75
C SER A 189 7.51 8.39 -1.34
N ASN A 190 7.57 9.71 -1.12
CA ASN A 190 7.03 10.35 0.09
C ASN A 190 5.50 10.16 0.26
N GLU A 191 4.84 9.47 -0.66
CA GLU A 191 3.44 9.08 -0.60
C GLU A 191 3.21 8.09 0.57
N ILE A 192 2.92 8.67 1.74
CA ILE A 192 2.34 8.07 2.94
C ILE A 192 3.18 6.90 3.47
N SER A 193 4.09 7.13 4.41
CA SER A 193 4.61 6.04 5.25
C SER A 193 3.65 5.79 6.40
N ALA A 194 3.27 4.54 6.68
CA ALA A 194 2.50 4.17 7.87
C ALA A 194 3.13 4.70 9.17
N THR A 195 4.46 4.86 9.22
CA THR A 195 5.16 5.46 10.36
C THR A 195 5.00 6.99 10.40
N LYS A 196 4.98 7.66 9.24
CA LYS A 196 4.67 9.10 9.14
C LYS A 196 3.20 9.41 9.41
N LEU A 197 2.30 8.47 9.11
CA LEU A 197 0.92 8.55 9.57
C LEU A 197 0.90 8.55 11.10
N ARG A 198 1.57 7.63 11.80
CA ARG A 198 1.42 7.47 13.26
C ARG A 198 1.85 8.66 14.15
N ASP A 199 2.46 9.73 13.64
CA ASP A 199 2.86 10.91 14.42
C ASP A 199 1.71 11.93 14.64
N PHE A 200 0.46 11.46 14.79
CA PHE A 200 -0.74 12.30 14.84
C PHE A 200 -0.99 13.04 16.15
N LYS A 201 -0.22 12.79 17.22
CA LYS A 201 -0.51 13.41 18.53
C LYS A 201 -0.48 14.94 18.49
N ASN A 202 0.24 15.53 17.53
CA ASN A 202 0.32 16.98 17.32
C ASN A 202 -0.04 17.45 15.89
N ASP A 203 -0.42 16.55 14.97
CA ASP A 203 -0.78 16.90 13.59
C ASP A 203 -2.26 16.61 13.30
N LYS A 204 -3.09 17.64 13.52
CA LYS A 204 -4.52 17.63 13.19
C LYS A 204 -4.79 17.26 11.73
N VAL A 205 -4.05 17.83 10.79
CA VAL A 205 -4.29 17.61 9.36
C VAL A 205 -3.85 16.20 8.97
N GLY A 206 -2.76 15.71 9.54
CA GLY A 206 -2.36 14.31 9.44
C GLY A 206 -3.49 13.37 9.87
N LEU A 207 -4.07 13.60 11.05
CA LEU A 207 -5.14 12.75 11.57
C LEU A 207 -6.38 12.78 10.68
N MET A 208 -6.73 13.95 10.13
CA MET A 208 -7.80 14.06 9.15
C MET A 208 -7.48 13.26 7.88
N ASN A 209 -6.25 13.35 7.36
CA ASN A 209 -5.85 12.56 6.19
C ASN A 209 -5.92 11.05 6.45
N TYR A 210 -5.53 10.59 7.64
CA TYR A 210 -5.67 9.19 8.02
C TYR A 210 -7.11 8.73 8.06
N LEU A 211 -7.98 9.51 8.70
CA LEU A 211 -9.39 9.16 8.80
C LEU A 211 -10.06 9.14 7.42
N LEU A 212 -9.75 10.12 6.55
CA LEU A 212 -10.20 10.15 5.15
C LEU A 212 -9.75 8.89 4.41
N GLN A 213 -8.46 8.57 4.46
CA GLN A 213 -7.92 7.39 3.77
C GLN A 213 -8.55 6.09 4.26
N LYS A 214 -8.74 5.95 5.58
CA LYS A 214 -9.32 4.74 6.16
C LYS A 214 -10.77 4.56 5.73
N VAL A 215 -11.58 5.62 5.79
CA VAL A 215 -12.97 5.56 5.34
C VAL A 215 -13.08 5.28 3.85
N VAL A 216 -12.28 5.94 3.02
CA VAL A 216 -12.27 5.68 1.57
C VAL A 216 -11.93 4.22 1.26
N SER A 217 -10.90 3.65 1.90
CA SER A 217 -10.55 2.24 1.70
C SER A 217 -11.70 1.30 2.08
N ILE A 218 -12.43 1.59 3.17
CA ILE A 218 -13.61 0.81 3.57
C ILE A 218 -14.71 0.88 2.49
N LEU A 219 -14.95 2.07 1.92
CA LEU A 219 -15.94 2.23 0.85
C LEU A 219 -15.53 1.46 -0.41
N GLU A 220 -14.25 1.52 -0.79
CA GLU A 220 -13.69 0.79 -1.94
C GLU A 220 -13.79 -0.73 -1.74
N GLU A 221 -13.36 -1.26 -0.58
CA GLU A 221 -13.47 -2.68 -0.22
C GLU A 221 -14.92 -3.19 -0.29
N ASN A 222 -15.87 -2.35 0.12
CA ASN A 222 -17.29 -2.67 0.09
C ASN A 222 -17.93 -2.34 -1.26
N ASN A 223 -17.18 -1.99 -2.31
CA ASN A 223 -17.73 -1.59 -3.62
C ASN A 223 -18.86 -0.53 -3.46
N ILE A 224 -18.59 0.53 -2.71
CA ILE A 224 -19.47 1.69 -2.53
C ILE A 224 -18.83 2.87 -3.27
N PRO A 225 -19.44 3.37 -4.35
CA PRO A 225 -18.91 4.52 -5.07
C PRO A 225 -18.98 5.76 -4.17
N TYR A 226 -17.97 6.62 -4.25
CA TYR A 226 -17.86 7.80 -3.40
C TYR A 226 -17.21 8.96 -4.14
N TYR A 227 -17.38 10.17 -3.61
CA TYR A 227 -16.62 11.35 -3.99
C TYR A 227 -16.35 12.25 -2.78
N LEU A 228 -15.25 13.02 -2.81
CA LEU A 228 -14.97 14.05 -1.80
C LEU A 228 -16.01 15.16 -1.93
N ASP A 229 -16.56 15.62 -0.81
CA ASP A 229 -17.64 16.61 -0.81
C ASP A 229 -17.38 17.77 0.16
N CYS A 230 -18.26 18.77 0.18
CA CYS A 230 -18.28 19.87 1.15
C CYS A 230 -16.88 20.48 1.44
N GLY A 231 -16.50 20.61 2.71
CA GLY A 231 -15.24 21.22 3.15
C GLY A 231 -14.03 20.43 2.67
N THR A 232 -14.16 19.11 2.59
CA THR A 232 -13.10 18.22 2.10
C THR A 232 -12.80 18.45 0.62
N LEU A 233 -13.83 18.54 -0.23
CA LEU A 233 -13.67 18.91 -1.63
C LEU A 233 -13.14 20.34 -1.79
N LEU A 234 -13.69 21.29 -1.02
CA LEU A 234 -13.28 22.70 -1.06
C LEU A 234 -11.79 22.86 -0.74
N GLY A 235 -11.30 22.23 0.32
CA GLY A 235 -9.87 22.19 0.65
C GLY A 235 -9.05 21.54 -0.47
N CYS A 236 -9.50 20.37 -0.95
CA CYS A 236 -8.82 19.65 -2.03
C CYS A 236 -8.68 20.51 -3.30
N ILE A 237 -9.71 21.26 -3.69
CA ILE A 237 -9.68 22.10 -4.89
C ILE A 237 -8.92 23.41 -4.66
N ARG A 238 -9.22 24.14 -3.59
CA ARG A 238 -8.70 25.50 -3.34
C ARG A 238 -7.30 25.51 -2.75
N GLU A 239 -7.03 24.64 -1.79
CA GLU A 239 -5.80 24.67 -0.98
C GLU A 239 -4.84 23.52 -1.31
N ASN A 240 -5.28 22.59 -2.18
CA ASN A 240 -4.57 21.34 -2.47
C ASN A 240 -4.23 20.54 -1.18
N ALA A 241 -5.05 20.71 -0.15
CA ALA A 241 -4.86 20.18 1.20
C ALA A 241 -6.21 20.10 1.93
N LEU A 242 -6.30 19.32 3.01
CA LEU A 242 -7.42 19.46 3.94
C LEU A 242 -7.29 20.77 4.72
N MET A 243 -8.40 21.49 4.91
CA MET A 243 -8.37 22.79 5.56
C MET A 243 -8.07 22.63 7.06
N LYS A 244 -7.00 23.28 7.55
CA LYS A 244 -6.58 23.22 8.97
C LYS A 244 -7.68 23.61 9.96
N LYS A 245 -8.60 24.48 9.55
CA LYS A 245 -9.70 24.97 10.40
C LYS A 245 -10.84 23.96 10.55
N ASP A 246 -11.03 23.06 9.58
CA ASP A 246 -12.17 22.12 9.57
C ASP A 246 -12.08 21.12 10.72
N THR A 247 -13.23 20.63 11.17
CA THR A 247 -13.35 19.73 12.33
C THR A 247 -13.75 18.31 11.94
N ASP A 248 -13.93 18.10 10.65
CA ASP A 248 -14.59 16.96 10.06
C ASP A 248 -14.12 16.78 8.61
N ILE A 249 -14.43 15.60 8.09
CA ILE A 249 -14.15 15.19 6.72
C ILE A 249 -15.49 14.80 6.12
N ASP A 250 -15.74 15.21 4.89
CA ASP A 250 -17.00 15.02 4.19
C ASP A 250 -16.78 14.14 2.96
N ILE A 251 -17.45 13.00 2.94
CA ILE A 251 -17.49 12.09 1.80
C ILE A 251 -18.95 11.84 1.48
N THR A 252 -19.26 11.63 0.20
CA THR A 252 -20.63 11.31 -0.23
C THR A 252 -20.66 10.11 -1.14
N THR A 253 -21.68 9.28 -0.94
CA THR A 253 -22.05 8.17 -1.83
C THR A 253 -23.44 8.40 -2.42
N HIS A 254 -23.84 7.56 -3.36
CA HIS A 254 -25.19 7.58 -3.90
C HIS A 254 -26.21 7.05 -2.89
N LEU A 255 -27.44 7.60 -2.91
CA LEU A 255 -28.50 7.19 -1.99
C LEU A 255 -28.86 5.70 -2.08
N SER A 256 -28.78 5.09 -3.27
CA SER A 256 -29.01 3.64 -3.43
C SER A 256 -28.01 2.77 -2.65
N CYS A 257 -26.89 3.33 -2.19
CA CYS A 257 -25.90 2.62 -1.39
C CYS A 257 -26.19 2.67 0.12
N TRP A 258 -27.29 3.29 0.56
CA TRP A 258 -27.58 3.50 1.97
C TRP A 258 -27.60 2.21 2.80
N ASP A 259 -28.36 1.20 2.37
CA ASP A 259 -28.48 -0.04 3.14
C ASP A 259 -27.13 -0.76 3.28
N LYS A 260 -26.36 -0.77 2.19
CA LYS A 260 -25.01 -1.33 2.17
C LYS A 260 -24.08 -0.58 3.11
N LEU A 261 -24.03 0.75 3.01
CA LEU A 261 -23.26 1.61 3.92
C LEU A 261 -23.66 1.38 5.38
N ASN A 262 -24.96 1.32 5.67
CA ASN A 262 -25.51 1.15 7.00
C ASN A 262 -25.29 -0.26 7.57
N SER A 263 -25.03 -1.27 6.74
CA SER A 263 -24.65 -2.62 7.21
C SER A 263 -23.17 -2.77 7.60
N ILE A 264 -22.29 -1.82 7.24
CA ILE A 264 -20.84 -1.96 7.49
C ILE A 264 -20.51 -1.92 8.98
N ASP A 265 -19.92 -2.98 9.50
CA ASP A 265 -19.36 -2.96 10.85
C ASP A 265 -18.01 -2.23 10.89
N PHE A 266 -18.06 -0.91 11.16
CA PHE A 266 -16.87 -0.07 11.24
C PHE A 266 -15.90 -0.45 12.37
N SER A 267 -16.36 -1.22 13.38
CA SER A 267 -15.50 -1.64 14.49
C SER A 267 -14.40 -2.59 14.04
N LYS A 268 -14.64 -3.39 12.99
CA LYS A 268 -13.64 -4.24 12.31
C LYS A 268 -12.47 -3.44 11.75
N TYR A 269 -12.69 -2.15 11.50
CA TYR A 269 -11.71 -1.22 10.97
C TYR A 269 -11.18 -0.25 12.04
N GLU A 270 -11.38 -0.55 13.32
CA GLU A 270 -11.01 0.31 14.45
C GLU A 270 -11.62 1.72 14.39
N LEU A 271 -12.75 1.85 13.69
CA LEU A 271 -13.56 3.05 13.67
C LEU A 271 -14.83 2.81 14.49
N LYS A 272 -15.34 3.86 15.11
CA LYS A 272 -16.61 3.82 15.83
C LYS A 272 -17.62 4.69 15.12
N ARG A 273 -18.86 4.20 14.99
CA ARG A 273 -19.99 5.03 14.56
C ARG A 273 -20.37 5.96 15.71
N LYS A 274 -20.41 7.27 15.44
CA LYS A 274 -20.88 8.28 16.40
C LYS A 274 -22.34 8.66 16.18
N ARG A 275 -22.75 8.83 14.91
CA ARG A 275 -24.09 9.26 14.53
C ARG A 275 -24.57 8.46 13.33
N THR A 276 -25.87 8.19 13.30
CA THR A 276 -26.57 7.67 12.14
C THR A 276 -27.83 8.50 11.97
N TYR A 277 -27.96 9.16 10.83
CA TYR A 277 -29.18 9.86 10.41
C TYR A 277 -29.77 9.09 9.24
N ASN A 278 -31.05 8.71 9.38
CA ASN A 278 -31.82 8.06 8.33
C ASN A 278 -33.07 8.91 8.07
N TYR A 279 -32.86 10.05 7.40
CA TYR A 279 -33.90 11.06 7.22
C TYR A 279 -34.46 11.11 5.81
N PHE A 280 -33.86 10.47 4.80
CA PHE A 280 -34.48 10.36 3.48
C PHE A 280 -35.58 9.28 3.51
N PRO A 281 -36.77 9.49 2.90
CA PRO A 281 -37.23 10.62 2.08
C PRO A 281 -38.06 11.68 2.85
N ASN A 282 -37.79 11.91 4.15
CA ASN A 282 -38.60 12.81 4.98
C ASN A 282 -38.51 14.27 4.51
N PRO A 283 -39.59 14.88 4.00
CA PRO A 283 -39.57 16.25 3.48
C PRO A 283 -39.28 17.28 4.57
N LYS A 284 -39.58 16.98 5.84
CA LYS A 284 -39.27 17.86 6.98
C LYS A 284 -37.80 17.78 7.41
N LYS A 285 -37.02 16.84 6.87
CA LYS A 285 -35.61 16.61 7.18
C LYS A 285 -34.79 16.36 5.89
N PRO A 286 -34.69 17.37 5.01
CA PRO A 286 -34.06 17.23 3.69
C PRO A 286 -32.54 17.02 3.74
N ALA A 287 -31.93 16.98 4.93
CA ALA A 287 -30.51 16.70 5.11
C ALA A 287 -30.09 15.27 4.72
N GLY A 288 -31.05 14.37 4.51
CA GLY A 288 -30.82 13.03 3.97
C GLY A 288 -30.19 12.04 4.97
N ASN A 289 -29.63 10.96 4.44
CA ASN A 289 -28.98 9.93 5.26
C ASN A 289 -27.50 10.20 5.44
N MET A 290 -26.98 9.93 6.63
CA MET A 290 -25.58 10.17 6.99
C MET A 290 -25.10 9.21 8.07
N ILE A 291 -23.85 8.75 7.97
CA ILE A 291 -23.13 8.08 9.06
C ILE A 291 -21.89 8.88 9.41
N SER A 292 -21.72 9.21 10.69
CA SER A 292 -20.47 9.78 11.21
C SER A 292 -19.62 8.69 11.84
N VAL A 293 -18.35 8.59 11.42
CA VAL A 293 -17.38 7.67 12.03
C VAL A 293 -16.16 8.42 12.55
N TYR A 294 -15.54 7.89 13.58
CA TYR A 294 -14.32 8.45 14.16
C TYR A 294 -13.33 7.38 14.58
N THR A 295 -12.10 7.82 14.78
CA THR A 295 -11.01 6.99 15.31
C THR A 295 -10.72 7.33 16.77
N LYS A 296 -10.19 6.38 17.53
CA LYS A 296 -9.75 6.59 18.93
C LYS A 296 -8.60 7.59 19.08
N TYR A 297 -7.93 7.95 17.98
CA TYR A 297 -6.74 8.80 17.99
C TYR A 297 -7.03 10.32 18.06
N GLY A 298 -8.29 10.75 18.01
CA GLY A 298 -8.65 12.16 18.21
C GLY A 298 -10.14 12.45 18.05
N GLY A 299 -10.50 13.74 18.16
CA GLY A 299 -11.90 14.20 18.22
C GLY A 299 -12.56 14.52 16.87
N PHE A 300 -11.99 14.08 15.74
CA PHE A 300 -12.51 14.39 14.40
C PHE A 300 -13.43 13.29 13.88
N PHE A 301 -14.35 13.67 12.99
CA PHE A 301 -15.33 12.77 12.38
C PHE A 301 -15.17 12.76 10.86
N CYS A 302 -15.45 11.62 10.24
CA CYS A 302 -15.77 11.57 8.84
C CYS A 302 -17.27 11.37 8.71
N ASP A 303 -17.94 12.35 8.12
CA ASP A 303 -19.35 12.31 7.80
C ASP A 303 -19.49 11.75 6.38
N ILE A 304 -20.16 10.59 6.29
CA ILE A 304 -20.44 9.88 5.05
C ILE A 304 -21.91 10.12 4.72
N TYR A 305 -22.15 11.03 3.79
CA TYR A 305 -23.48 11.39 3.34
C TYR A 305 -23.96 10.48 2.20
N THR A 306 -25.26 10.50 1.98
CA THR A 306 -25.89 10.03 0.75
C THR A 306 -26.47 11.21 -0.01
N ASN A 307 -26.43 11.14 -1.34
CA ASN A 307 -27.02 12.14 -2.22
C ASN A 307 -28.02 11.50 -3.19
N PRO A 308 -29.21 12.12 -3.40
CA PRO A 308 -30.20 11.71 -4.41
C PRO A 308 -29.69 11.64 -5.86
N ALA A 309 -28.58 12.29 -6.19
CA ALA A 309 -27.90 12.17 -7.48
C ALA A 309 -26.40 11.91 -7.27
N PHE A 310 -25.78 11.18 -8.19
CA PHE A 310 -24.34 10.90 -8.17
C PHE A 310 -23.62 11.61 -9.32
N PRO A 311 -22.50 12.33 -9.08
CA PRO A 311 -21.80 13.03 -10.15
C PRO A 311 -20.99 12.06 -11.00
N LYS A 312 -20.80 12.41 -12.28
CA LYS A 312 -19.64 11.90 -13.04
C LYS A 312 -18.38 12.25 -12.27
N LEU A 313 -17.38 11.37 -12.31
CA LEU A 313 -16.19 11.52 -11.49
C LEU A 313 -14.99 12.00 -12.31
N ASP A 314 -14.17 12.82 -11.66
CA ASP A 314 -12.79 13.10 -12.02
C ASP A 314 -11.88 12.68 -10.85
N LYS A 315 -10.57 12.76 -11.02
CA LYS A 315 -9.57 12.35 -10.03
C LYS A 315 -8.69 13.51 -9.62
N LYS A 316 -8.42 13.65 -8.32
CA LYS A 316 -7.43 14.59 -7.81
C LYS A 316 -6.51 13.96 -6.77
N ILE A 317 -5.24 14.32 -6.83
CA ILE A 317 -4.24 13.89 -5.83
C ILE A 317 -4.36 14.81 -4.61
N LEU A 318 -4.50 14.21 -3.43
CA LEU A 318 -4.48 14.88 -2.14
C LEU A 318 -3.62 14.05 -1.18
N ASN A 319 -2.60 14.67 -0.57
CA ASN A 319 -1.65 14.00 0.33
C ASN A 319 -1.10 12.67 -0.25
N GLY A 320 -0.72 12.67 -1.53
CA GLY A 320 -0.17 11.50 -2.22
C GLY A 320 -1.19 10.42 -2.64
N ARG A 321 -2.45 10.45 -2.20
CA ARG A 321 -3.50 9.54 -2.68
C ARG A 321 -4.37 10.20 -3.73
N MET A 322 -4.79 9.43 -4.74
CA MET A 322 -5.73 9.87 -5.75
C MET A 322 -7.16 9.60 -5.25
N TYR A 323 -8.03 10.61 -5.26
CA TYR A 323 -9.42 10.52 -4.81
C TYR A 323 -10.39 10.87 -5.92
N ASN A 324 -11.60 10.31 -5.83
CA ASN A 324 -12.75 10.71 -6.63
C ASN A 324 -13.23 12.10 -6.21
N ILE A 325 -13.41 12.98 -7.19
CA ILE A 325 -14.04 14.29 -7.04
C ILE A 325 -15.16 14.43 -8.10
N PRO A 326 -16.15 15.31 -7.89
CA PRO A 326 -17.15 15.59 -8.92
C PRO A 326 -16.51 16.17 -10.19
N LEU A 327 -16.87 15.68 -11.36
CA LEU A 327 -16.46 16.24 -12.64
C LEU A 327 -16.94 17.69 -12.75
N ASN A 328 -16.07 18.62 -13.18
CA ASN A 328 -16.35 20.06 -13.08
C ASN A 328 -16.58 20.51 -11.61
N SER A 329 -15.69 20.09 -10.72
CA SER A 329 -15.68 20.47 -9.29
C SER A 329 -15.74 21.98 -9.05
N GLN A 330 -15.30 22.82 -9.99
CA GLN A 330 -15.42 24.27 -9.86
C GLN A 330 -16.87 24.72 -9.89
N LEU A 331 -17.66 24.26 -10.87
CA LEU A 331 -19.09 24.54 -10.92
C LEU A 331 -19.82 23.94 -9.72
N TYR A 332 -19.48 22.70 -9.35
CA TYR A 332 -20.05 22.04 -8.17
C TYR A 332 -19.87 22.89 -6.90
N LEU A 333 -18.65 23.37 -6.64
CA LEU A 333 -18.37 24.24 -5.50
C LEU A 333 -19.05 25.62 -5.63
N THR A 334 -19.21 26.15 -6.86
CA THR A 334 -19.95 27.40 -7.10
C THR A 334 -21.43 27.26 -6.72
N GLN A 335 -22.07 26.14 -7.07
CA GLN A 335 -23.47 25.89 -6.69
C GLN A 335 -23.62 25.74 -5.16
N LEU A 336 -22.64 25.14 -4.48
CA LEU A 336 -22.69 24.94 -3.03
C LEU A 336 -22.38 26.19 -2.20
N TYR A 337 -21.39 26.97 -2.62
CA TYR A 337 -20.77 28.01 -1.80
C TYR A 337 -20.77 29.40 -2.46
N GLY A 338 -21.18 29.53 -3.72
CA GLY A 338 -21.04 30.76 -4.49
C GLY A 338 -19.57 31.07 -4.77
N ASN A 339 -19.07 32.22 -4.29
CA ASN A 339 -17.67 32.60 -4.47
C ASN A 339 -16.74 31.87 -3.47
N TRP A 340 -16.56 30.56 -3.68
CA TRP A 340 -15.76 29.66 -2.84
C TRP A 340 -14.24 29.91 -2.92
N LYS A 341 -13.78 30.57 -3.99
CA LYS A 341 -12.36 30.89 -4.20
C LYS A 341 -11.83 31.83 -3.11
N VAL A 342 -12.70 32.67 -2.56
CA VAL A 342 -12.39 33.52 -1.40
C VAL A 342 -12.85 32.80 -0.12
N PRO A 343 -12.02 32.72 0.93
CA PRO A 343 -12.44 32.14 2.20
C PRO A 343 -13.65 32.88 2.80
N GLN A 344 -14.74 32.14 3.05
CA GLN A 344 -15.93 32.64 3.72
C GLN A 344 -16.25 31.79 4.96
N LYS A 345 -17.03 32.34 5.89
CA LYS A 345 -17.53 31.61 7.08
C LYS A 345 -18.83 30.84 6.80
N LYS A 346 -19.39 30.94 5.59
CA LYS A 346 -20.66 30.32 5.23
C LYS A 346 -20.47 28.84 4.93
N HIS A 347 -21.32 28.00 5.53
CA HIS A 347 -21.40 26.57 5.22
C HIS A 347 -22.38 26.32 4.07
N ALA A 348 -22.18 25.23 3.34
CA ALA A 348 -23.17 24.77 2.36
C ALA A 348 -24.49 24.46 3.07
N LYS A 349 -25.62 24.91 2.51
CA LYS A 349 -26.94 24.62 3.08
C LYS A 349 -27.24 23.14 2.83
N THR A 350 -27.25 22.31 3.87
CA THR A 350 -27.45 20.85 3.75
C THR A 350 -28.73 20.50 2.99
N GLU A 351 -29.82 21.25 3.20
CA GLU A 351 -31.07 21.08 2.44
C GLU A 351 -30.91 21.33 0.93
N TYR A 352 -30.18 22.38 0.53
CA TYR A 352 -29.93 22.64 -0.88
C TYR A 352 -29.06 21.54 -1.48
N HIS A 353 -28.03 21.13 -0.74
CA HIS A 353 -27.05 20.15 -1.18
C HIS A 353 -27.61 18.73 -1.29
N ARG A 354 -28.41 18.30 -0.30
CA ARG A 354 -28.89 16.92 -0.14
C ARG A 354 -30.37 16.74 -0.52
N GLY A 355 -31.07 17.81 -0.85
CA GLY A 355 -32.40 17.79 -1.43
C GLY A 355 -32.37 18.09 -2.93
N ASN A 356 -33.47 18.65 -3.44
CA ASN A 356 -33.62 18.97 -4.87
C ASN A 356 -32.78 20.16 -5.36
N GLY A 357 -32.20 20.95 -4.45
CA GLY A 357 -31.54 22.22 -4.81
C GLY A 357 -30.38 22.04 -5.78
N LEU A 358 -29.35 21.30 -5.36
CA LEU A 358 -28.18 21.04 -6.18
C LEU A 358 -28.50 20.12 -7.37
N VAL A 359 -29.39 19.14 -7.17
CA VAL A 359 -29.82 18.19 -8.21
C VAL A 359 -30.36 18.94 -9.44
N ASN A 360 -31.16 19.98 -9.22
CA ASN A 360 -31.79 20.79 -10.27
C ASN A 360 -31.04 22.10 -10.55
N SER A 361 -29.82 22.26 -10.04
CA SER A 361 -28.97 23.43 -10.31
C SER A 361 -28.34 23.35 -11.70
N GLU A 362 -27.59 24.37 -12.11
CA GLU A 362 -26.79 24.34 -13.35
C GLU A 362 -25.80 23.16 -13.42
N TYR A 363 -25.52 22.50 -12.30
CA TYR A 363 -24.68 21.31 -12.27
C TYR A 363 -25.36 20.04 -12.83
N PHE A 364 -26.66 20.07 -13.14
CA PHE A 364 -27.44 18.88 -13.51
C PHE A 364 -26.87 18.06 -14.68
N GLU A 365 -26.16 18.69 -15.62
CA GLU A 365 -25.54 18.03 -16.79
C GLU A 365 -24.38 17.09 -16.43
N TYR A 366 -23.81 17.29 -15.23
CA TYR A 366 -22.66 16.54 -14.71
C TYR A 366 -23.07 15.38 -13.79
N TRP A 367 -24.36 15.12 -13.60
CA TRP A 367 -24.82 13.89 -12.98
C TRP A 367 -24.54 12.68 -13.88
N ASP A 368 -24.16 11.57 -13.25
CA ASP A 368 -23.96 10.29 -13.90
C ASP A 368 -25.30 9.59 -14.07
N LYS A 369 -25.74 9.47 -15.33
CA LYS A 369 -27.03 8.87 -15.71
C LYS A 369 -27.09 7.35 -15.48
N ASN A 370 -25.96 6.72 -15.13
CA ASN A 370 -25.95 5.32 -14.69
C ASN A 370 -26.49 5.15 -13.27
N PHE A 371 -26.60 6.24 -12.50
CA PHE A 371 -27.26 6.25 -11.20
C PHE A 371 -28.66 6.85 -11.34
N GLU A 372 -29.61 6.29 -10.59
CA GLU A 372 -30.95 6.86 -10.45
C GLU A 372 -30.86 8.27 -9.86
N ILE A 373 -31.62 9.23 -10.38
CA ILE A 373 -31.76 10.55 -9.77
C ILE A 373 -33.07 10.53 -8.98
N PHE A 374 -32.98 10.41 -7.66
CA PHE A 374 -34.14 10.32 -6.80
C PHE A 374 -34.86 11.68 -6.67
N GLU A 375 -36.17 11.69 -6.87
CA GLU A 375 -36.99 12.87 -6.61
C GLU A 375 -37.01 13.20 -5.11
N CYS A 376 -36.64 14.42 -4.72
CA CYS A 376 -36.94 14.91 -3.38
C CYS A 376 -38.34 15.56 -3.39
N LYS A 377 -39.15 15.31 -2.36
CA LYS A 377 -40.43 16.01 -2.22
C LYS A 377 -40.18 17.41 -1.65
N ILE A 378 -40.80 18.43 -2.26
CA ILE A 378 -40.75 19.83 -1.83
C ILE A 378 -41.36 19.99 -0.43
#